data_AF-A0A7X9DJW2-F1
#
_entry.id   AF-A0A7X9DJW2-F1
#
_cell.length_a   1.000
_cell.length_b   1.000
_cell.length_c   1.000
_cell.angle_alpha   90.00
_cell.angle_beta   90.00
_cell.angle_gamma   90.00
#
_symmetry.space_group_name_H-M   'P 1'
#
loop_
_entity.id
_entity.type
_entity.pdbx_description
1 polymer ?
#
loop_
_entity_poly.entity_id
_entity_poly.type
_entity_poly.pdbx_seq_one_letter_code
_entity_poly.pdbx_strand_id
1 'polypeptide(L)'
;MGADPEVELLNQYGGVVDADNYVSDPYNDEPFGLDGCPKVAELRPRPGNWNSVYFSLRKIIKQADKEGIRLTIEGDTYAIGGHIHFAIHRKAKQIASAMDSYVYPLFDKLQGSARGGYNCKGAIEYKRYGFEYRSLPAGWLATPLLCKLTLKLSYKIAVSVVRYNLTATGEPVAPEYSNYRHFINKRDFATLLAEIDRVAKNRYCPINENWVSASETTDKYSYSYRDDYYGVFVDTPEFKLPVPVVFFGLKKERGENILYCPRLPELAGIVGAVNYITDDLTYYDKPFPLYVGLSPDLRKPDVVVKILDYVCNHYK
;
A
#
# COMPACT_ATOMS: atom_id res chain seq x y z
N MET A 1 -6.16 -1.32 9.01
CA MET A 1 -4.74 -1.69 9.05
C MET A 1 -3.96 -0.41 9.22
N GLY A 2 -2.89 -0.44 10.00
CA GLY A 2 -1.92 0.64 10.15
C GLY A 2 -0.52 0.08 10.01
N ALA A 3 0.47 0.93 10.16
CA ALA A 3 1.87 0.57 10.28
C ALA A 3 2.57 1.75 10.95
N ASP A 4 3.71 1.49 11.55
CA ASP A 4 4.58 2.44 12.22
C ASP A 4 6.02 1.95 12.16
N PRO A 5 6.56 1.71 10.94
CA PRO A 5 7.92 1.25 10.81
C PRO A 5 8.91 2.34 11.25
N GLU A 6 9.94 1.87 11.93
CA GLU A 6 11.06 2.64 12.44
C GLU A 6 12.18 2.74 11.40
N VAL A 7 12.91 3.85 11.41
CA VAL A 7 14.04 4.13 10.52
C VAL A 7 15.17 4.83 11.27
N GLU A 8 16.41 4.54 10.87
CA GLU A 8 17.58 5.32 11.26
C GLU A 8 17.75 6.50 10.29
N LEU A 9 18.34 7.60 10.79
CA LEU A 9 18.69 8.75 9.95
C LEU A 9 20.18 8.77 9.63
N LEU A 10 20.52 9.30 8.46
CA LEU A 10 21.90 9.42 8.01
C LEU A 10 22.31 10.88 7.85
N ASN A 11 23.55 11.17 8.23
CA ASN A 11 24.19 12.43 7.87
C ASN A 11 24.65 12.44 6.39
N GLN A 12 25.19 13.57 5.95
CA GLN A 12 25.73 13.74 4.59
C GLN A 12 26.87 12.76 4.23
N TYR A 13 27.58 12.25 5.22
CA TYR A 13 28.67 11.28 5.06
C TYR A 13 28.20 9.81 5.10
N GLY A 14 26.90 9.56 5.30
CA GLY A 14 26.34 8.22 5.40
C GLY A 14 26.50 7.55 6.78
N GLY A 15 26.89 8.31 7.82
CA GLY A 15 26.88 7.82 9.20
C GLY A 15 25.50 7.96 9.84
N VAL A 16 25.11 6.97 10.65
CA VAL A 16 23.88 7.02 11.45
C VAL A 16 23.97 8.10 12.52
N VAL A 17 22.88 8.84 12.70
CA VAL A 17 22.75 9.95 13.66
C VAL A 17 21.44 9.83 14.43
N ASP A 18 21.38 10.44 15.63
CA ASP A 18 20.17 10.45 16.43
C ASP A 18 19.07 11.26 15.72
N ALA A 19 17.85 10.72 15.73
CA ALA A 19 16.72 11.25 14.99
C ALA A 19 16.25 12.62 15.51
N ASP A 20 16.35 12.87 16.82
CA ASP A 20 15.97 14.12 17.47
C ASP A 20 16.77 15.35 17.02
N ASN A 21 17.92 15.14 16.35
CA ASN A 21 18.66 16.22 15.70
C ASN A 21 17.95 16.78 14.46
N TYR A 22 17.02 16.03 13.87
CA TYR A 22 16.36 16.35 12.60
C TYR A 22 14.84 16.34 12.68
N VAL A 23 14.27 15.57 13.62
CA VAL A 23 12.83 15.37 13.76
C VAL A 23 12.37 15.96 15.09
N SER A 24 11.41 16.88 15.01
CA SER A 24 10.74 17.43 16.20
C SER A 24 9.32 16.88 16.27
N ASP A 25 9.03 16.16 17.34
CA ASP A 25 7.73 15.52 17.57
C ASP A 25 7.35 15.61 19.05
N PRO A 26 7.08 16.83 19.57
CA PRO A 26 6.88 17.06 21.00
C PRO A 26 5.64 16.35 21.57
N TYR A 27 4.70 15.94 20.71
CA TYR A 27 3.43 15.32 21.10
C TYR A 27 3.31 13.85 20.69
N ASN A 28 4.31 13.29 20.00
CA ASN A 28 4.29 11.91 19.47
C ASN A 28 3.08 11.62 18.58
N ASP A 29 2.67 12.58 17.76
CA ASP A 29 1.49 12.51 16.88
C ASP A 29 1.78 12.89 15.42
N GLU A 30 3.02 13.27 15.11
CA GLU A 30 3.41 13.62 13.76
C GLU A 30 3.54 12.39 12.84
N PRO A 31 3.16 12.49 11.55
CA PRO A 31 3.32 11.40 10.57
C PRO A 31 4.77 10.96 10.36
N PHE A 32 5.74 11.84 10.65
CA PHE A 32 7.15 11.53 10.73
C PHE A 32 7.67 12.07 12.05
N GLY A 33 7.95 11.18 12.98
CA GLY A 33 8.21 11.55 14.37
C GLY A 33 9.22 10.65 15.06
N LEU A 34 9.27 10.68 16.39
CA LEU A 34 10.22 9.88 17.19
C LEU A 34 9.52 8.67 17.81
N ASP A 35 10.15 7.49 17.82
CA ASP A 35 9.58 6.27 18.44
C ASP A 35 9.78 6.25 19.97
N GLY A 36 9.35 7.30 20.68
CA GLY A 36 9.53 7.42 22.13
C GLY A 36 10.99 7.40 22.62
N CYS A 37 11.94 7.40 21.69
CA CYS A 37 13.39 7.36 21.86
C CYS A 37 14.00 8.41 20.91
N PRO A 38 15.00 9.19 21.36
CA PRO A 38 15.58 10.24 20.52
C PRO A 38 16.36 9.71 19.31
N LYS A 39 16.66 8.41 19.27
CA LYS A 39 17.63 7.81 18.33
C LYS A 39 17.04 7.39 17.00
N VAL A 40 15.76 7.05 16.98
CA VAL A 40 15.08 6.39 15.86
C VAL A 40 13.83 7.18 15.51
N ALA A 41 13.61 7.39 14.22
CA ALA A 41 12.40 8.01 13.73
C ALA A 41 11.35 6.95 13.38
N GLU A 42 10.08 7.31 13.47
CA GLU A 42 8.93 6.45 13.17
C GLU A 42 8.11 7.06 12.03
N LEU A 43 7.75 6.24 11.04
CA LEU A 43 6.84 6.66 9.97
C LEU A 43 5.42 6.25 10.36
N ARG A 44 4.52 7.21 10.61
CA ARG A 44 3.14 6.95 11.07
C ARG A 44 2.09 7.22 9.97
N PRO A 45 1.93 6.34 8.98
CA PRO A 45 0.90 6.49 7.97
C PRO A 45 -0.50 6.48 8.58
N ARG A 46 -1.40 7.28 7.99
CA ARG A 46 -2.81 7.25 8.34
C ARG A 46 -3.37 5.83 8.15
N PRO A 47 -4.08 5.26 9.15
CA PRO A 47 -4.63 3.93 9.03
C PRO A 47 -5.70 3.84 7.93
N GLY A 48 -5.82 2.67 7.32
CA GLY A 48 -6.79 2.40 6.27
C GLY A 48 -6.74 0.97 5.76
N ASN A 49 -7.08 0.78 4.49
CA ASN A 49 -6.73 -0.45 3.78
C ASN A 49 -5.23 -0.43 3.42
N TRP A 50 -4.68 -1.59 3.03
CA TRP A 50 -3.25 -1.72 2.70
C TRP A 50 -2.74 -0.71 1.66
N ASN A 51 -3.58 -0.34 0.68
CA ASN A 51 -3.22 0.57 -0.39
C ASN A 51 -3.17 2.03 0.11
N SER A 52 -4.13 2.41 0.96
CA SER A 52 -4.14 3.72 1.61
C SER A 52 -2.92 3.90 2.54
N VAL A 53 -2.56 2.86 3.31
CA VAL A 53 -1.35 2.86 4.15
C VAL A 53 -0.10 3.03 3.30
N TYR A 54 0.03 2.27 2.20
CA TYR A 54 1.13 2.41 1.23
C TYR A 54 1.27 3.85 0.70
N PHE A 55 0.18 4.46 0.24
CA PHE A 55 0.23 5.83 -0.27
C PHE A 55 0.55 6.86 0.81
N SER A 56 0.13 6.62 2.05
CA SER A 56 0.49 7.49 3.17
C SER A 56 1.99 7.39 3.49
N LEU A 57 2.55 6.17 3.56
CA LEU A 57 4.00 5.97 3.71
C LEU A 57 4.79 6.65 2.60
N ARG A 58 4.33 6.51 1.36
CA ARG A 58 4.96 7.18 0.22
C ARG A 58 5.02 8.69 0.38
N LYS A 59 3.94 9.31 0.88
CA LYS A 59 3.90 10.75 1.12
C LYS A 59 4.89 11.16 2.21
N ILE A 60 4.94 10.41 3.30
CA ILE A 60 5.87 10.65 4.41
C ILE A 60 7.32 10.57 3.92
N ILE A 61 7.70 9.49 3.24
CA ILE A 61 9.07 9.30 2.74
C ILE A 61 9.45 10.39 1.72
N LYS A 62 8.53 10.78 0.83
CA LYS A 62 8.75 11.90 -0.10
C LYS A 62 8.89 13.24 0.60
N GLN A 63 8.24 13.44 1.75
CA GLN A 63 8.36 14.67 2.51
C GLN A 63 9.73 14.73 3.20
N ALA A 64 10.16 13.64 3.84
CA ALA A 64 11.50 13.52 4.42
C ALA A 64 12.60 13.79 3.37
N ASP A 65 12.44 13.25 2.16
CA ASP A 65 13.36 13.51 1.05
C ASP A 65 13.46 15.00 0.67
N LYS A 66 12.31 15.69 0.57
CA LYS A 66 12.27 17.13 0.28
C LYS A 66 12.93 17.98 1.37
N GLU A 67 12.90 17.50 2.61
CA GLU A 67 13.56 18.13 3.76
C GLU A 67 15.06 17.77 3.82
N GLY A 68 15.57 16.97 2.87
CA GLY A 68 16.96 16.54 2.84
C GLY A 68 17.30 15.47 3.88
N ILE A 69 16.28 14.85 4.49
CA ILE A 69 16.44 13.82 5.52
C ILE A 69 16.66 12.48 4.83
N ARG A 70 17.83 11.89 5.10
CA ARG A 70 18.26 10.61 4.50
C ARG A 70 17.90 9.46 5.42
N LEU A 71 17.07 8.54 4.94
CA LEU A 71 16.53 7.43 5.74
C LEU A 71 17.25 6.12 5.45
N THR A 72 17.47 5.28 6.46
CA THR A 72 17.90 3.89 6.26
C THR A 72 17.09 2.89 7.09
N ILE A 73 17.01 1.66 6.59
CA ILE A 73 16.29 0.53 7.18
C ILE A 73 17.23 -0.62 7.56
N GLU A 74 18.55 -0.38 7.52
CA GLU A 74 19.54 -1.41 7.84
C GLU A 74 19.40 -1.85 9.30
N GLY A 75 19.25 -0.93 10.26
CA GLY A 75 19.05 -1.30 11.66
C GLY A 75 20.30 -1.94 12.28
N ASP A 76 21.47 -1.50 11.83
CA ASP A 76 22.76 -2.01 12.27
C ASP A 76 23.32 -1.20 13.47
N THR A 77 22.86 0.04 13.68
CA THR A 77 23.25 0.87 14.83
C THR A 77 22.19 0.82 15.93
N TYR A 78 20.93 1.00 15.55
CA TYR A 78 19.77 0.98 16.41
C TYR A 78 18.81 -0.13 16.00
N ALA A 79 18.24 -0.80 17.00
CA ALA A 79 17.24 -1.83 16.77
C ALA A 79 15.97 -1.16 16.21
N ILE A 80 15.69 -1.37 14.92
CA ILE A 80 14.49 -0.84 14.26
C ILE A 80 13.48 -1.93 13.88
N GLY A 81 12.21 -1.64 14.08
CA GLY A 81 11.06 -2.48 13.78
C GLY A 81 10.29 -2.10 12.51
N GLY A 82 9.78 -3.09 11.80
CA GLY A 82 8.88 -2.92 10.65
C GLY A 82 7.43 -3.19 11.03
N HIS A 83 6.93 -2.48 12.04
CA HIS A 83 5.68 -2.78 12.69
C HIS A 83 4.44 -2.62 11.77
N ILE A 84 3.47 -3.54 11.91
CA ILE A 84 2.21 -3.54 11.15
C ILE A 84 1.03 -3.70 12.11
N HIS A 85 0.02 -2.84 11.98
CA HIS A 85 -1.14 -2.82 12.88
C HIS A 85 -2.38 -3.43 12.26
N PHE A 86 -3.10 -4.19 13.07
CA PHE A 86 -4.40 -4.73 12.70
C PHE A 86 -5.45 -4.23 13.70
N ALA A 87 -6.49 -3.58 13.16
CA ALA A 87 -7.59 -3.02 13.94
C ALA A 87 -8.59 -4.11 14.38
N ILE A 88 -8.09 -5.13 15.09
CA ILE A 88 -8.85 -6.29 15.54
C ILE A 88 -8.19 -6.88 16.79
N HIS A 89 -8.90 -6.93 17.92
CA HIS A 89 -8.37 -7.57 19.13
C HIS A 89 -8.49 -9.09 19.09
N ARG A 90 -9.63 -9.60 18.60
CA ARG A 90 -9.86 -11.04 18.48
C ARG A 90 -8.88 -11.63 17.47
N LYS A 91 -8.44 -12.85 17.73
CA LYS A 91 -7.51 -13.60 16.87
C LYS A 91 -6.12 -12.97 16.68
N ALA A 92 -5.72 -12.00 17.50
CA ALA A 92 -4.41 -11.35 17.39
C ALA A 92 -3.25 -12.37 17.36
N LYS A 93 -3.26 -13.34 18.28
CA LYS A 93 -2.25 -14.42 18.33
C LYS A 93 -2.26 -15.30 17.08
N GLN A 94 -3.44 -15.61 16.54
CA GLN A 94 -3.56 -16.41 15.31
C GLN A 94 -3.07 -15.63 14.09
N ILE A 95 -3.34 -14.32 14.03
CA ILE A 95 -2.80 -13.46 12.97
C ILE A 95 -1.28 -13.38 13.09
N ALA A 96 -0.74 -13.14 14.29
CA ALA A 96 0.69 -13.13 14.54
C ALA A 96 1.37 -14.45 14.14
N SER A 97 0.81 -15.58 14.54
CA SER A 97 1.27 -16.92 14.13
C SER A 97 1.27 -17.09 12.60
N ALA A 98 0.22 -16.63 11.92
CA ALA A 98 0.18 -16.67 10.45
C ALA A 98 1.21 -15.73 9.81
N MET A 99 1.43 -14.55 10.40
CA MET A 99 2.46 -13.62 9.95
C MET A 99 3.87 -14.21 10.16
N ASP A 100 4.12 -14.89 11.28
CA ASP A 100 5.39 -15.58 11.57
C ASP A 100 5.64 -16.76 10.64
N SER A 101 4.57 -17.43 10.17
CA SER A 101 4.67 -18.52 9.21
C SER A 101 4.91 -18.06 7.78
N TYR A 102 4.23 -17.00 7.33
CA TYR A 102 4.16 -16.63 5.91
C TYR A 102 4.90 -15.33 5.55
N VAL A 103 5.05 -14.38 6.46
CA VAL A 103 5.62 -13.07 6.12
C VAL A 103 7.01 -12.93 6.69
N TYR A 104 7.16 -13.08 8.01
CA TYR A 104 8.43 -12.91 8.70
C TYR A 104 9.62 -13.69 8.08
N PRO A 105 9.48 -14.99 7.70
CA PRO A 105 10.62 -15.75 7.16
C PRO A 105 11.11 -15.22 5.82
N LEU A 106 10.30 -14.47 5.07
CA LEU A 106 10.71 -13.87 3.80
C LEU A 106 11.75 -12.76 3.99
N PHE A 107 11.81 -12.16 5.19
CA PHE A 107 12.63 -10.99 5.50
C PHE A 107 13.86 -11.30 6.36
N ASP A 108 14.18 -12.57 6.60
CA ASP A 108 15.28 -12.99 7.48
C ASP A 108 16.64 -12.38 7.06
N LYS A 109 16.88 -12.29 5.74
CA LYS A 109 18.10 -11.67 5.18
C LYS A 109 18.12 -10.14 5.18
N LEU A 110 17.05 -9.49 5.65
CA LEU A 110 16.90 -8.03 5.75
C LEU A 110 16.85 -7.57 7.22
N GLN A 111 17.34 -8.41 8.13
CA GLN A 111 17.43 -8.12 9.55
C GLN A 111 18.70 -7.33 9.84
N GLY A 112 18.54 -6.21 10.55
CA GLY A 112 19.65 -5.45 11.10
C GLY A 112 20.32 -6.13 12.29
N SER A 113 21.63 -5.96 12.41
CA SER A 113 22.43 -6.58 13.48
C SER A 113 22.09 -6.06 14.88
N ALA A 114 21.55 -4.83 15.01
CA ALA A 114 21.20 -4.27 16.30
C ALA A 114 19.89 -4.83 16.89
N ARG A 115 19.07 -5.54 16.09
CA ARG A 115 17.75 -6.00 16.54
C ARG A 115 17.82 -6.98 17.72
N GLY A 116 18.88 -7.78 17.86
CA GLY A 116 19.10 -8.64 19.02
C GLY A 116 17.84 -9.37 19.50
N GLY A 117 17.41 -9.11 20.74
CA GLY A 117 16.21 -9.71 21.34
C GLY A 117 14.86 -9.28 20.73
N TYR A 118 14.82 -8.20 19.95
CA TYR A 118 13.65 -7.80 19.17
C TYR A 118 13.43 -8.68 17.92
N ASN A 119 14.40 -9.53 17.58
CA ASN A 119 14.27 -10.54 16.54
C ASN A 119 13.54 -11.79 17.07
N CYS A 120 12.30 -11.62 17.54
CA CYS A 120 11.50 -12.71 18.09
C CYS A 120 10.17 -12.88 17.35
N LYS A 121 9.77 -14.13 17.12
CA LYS A 121 8.46 -14.48 16.59
C LYS A 121 7.37 -14.22 17.62
N GLY A 122 6.15 -13.98 17.16
CA GLY A 122 4.97 -13.80 18.02
C GLY A 122 4.97 -12.50 18.80
N ALA A 123 5.89 -11.57 18.52
CA ALA A 123 5.96 -10.29 19.17
C ALA A 123 4.72 -9.46 18.78
N ILE A 124 3.83 -9.25 19.75
CA ILE A 124 2.67 -8.39 19.60
C ILE A 124 2.56 -7.41 20.75
N GLU A 125 2.03 -6.23 20.45
CA GLU A 125 1.61 -5.27 21.47
C GLU A 125 0.13 -4.95 21.29
N TYR A 126 -0.64 -5.04 22.37
CA TYR A 126 -2.05 -4.69 22.33
C TYR A 126 -2.22 -3.18 22.50
N LYS A 127 -3.06 -2.60 21.64
CA LYS A 127 -3.43 -1.17 21.68
C LYS A 127 -4.94 -1.02 21.80
N ARG A 128 -5.40 0.19 22.13
CA ARG A 128 -6.84 0.50 22.22
C ARG A 128 -7.62 0.17 20.94
N TYR A 129 -6.97 0.26 19.78
CA TYR A 129 -7.59 0.06 18.47
C TYR A 129 -7.34 -1.33 17.87
N GLY A 130 -6.56 -2.20 18.51
CA GLY A 130 -6.24 -3.53 18.00
C GLY A 130 -4.91 -4.04 18.55
N PHE A 131 -4.01 -4.46 17.67
CA PHE A 131 -2.65 -4.83 18.06
C PHE A 131 -1.63 -4.50 16.96
N GLU A 132 -0.38 -4.44 17.38
CA GLU A 132 0.80 -4.23 16.56
C GLU A 132 1.54 -5.54 16.46
N TYR A 133 1.91 -5.92 15.25
CA TYR A 133 2.78 -7.05 14.99
C TYR A 133 4.21 -6.54 14.82
N ARG A 134 5.11 -7.00 15.70
CA ARG A 134 6.42 -6.38 15.93
C ARG A 134 7.62 -7.22 15.46
N SER A 135 7.40 -8.46 15.03
CA SER A 135 8.49 -9.37 14.64
C SER A 135 9.26 -8.89 13.38
N LEU A 136 8.58 -8.23 12.43
CA LEU A 136 9.17 -7.87 11.13
C LEU A 136 10.26 -6.79 11.25
N PRO A 137 11.35 -6.88 10.46
CA PRO A 137 12.30 -5.78 10.32
C PRO A 137 11.73 -4.68 9.44
N ALA A 138 12.29 -3.47 9.53
CA ALA A 138 11.91 -2.33 8.68
C ALA A 138 12.21 -2.56 7.19
N GLY A 139 13.02 -3.57 6.83
CA GLY A 139 13.45 -3.84 5.46
C GLY A 139 12.34 -4.02 4.41
N TRP A 140 11.08 -4.28 4.80
CA TRP A 140 9.97 -4.26 3.85
C TRP A 140 9.66 -2.87 3.27
N LEU A 141 10.19 -1.80 3.87
CA LEU A 141 10.14 -0.43 3.35
C LEU A 141 11.19 -0.12 2.29
N ALA A 142 12.17 -1.00 2.04
CA ALA A 142 13.35 -0.65 1.23
C ALA A 142 13.00 -0.13 -0.18
N THR A 143 11.88 -0.60 -0.76
CA THR A 143 11.37 -0.14 -2.07
C THR A 143 9.85 0.03 -2.04
N PRO A 144 9.27 0.91 -2.87
CA PRO A 144 7.81 1.06 -2.96
C PRO A 144 7.10 -0.25 -3.30
N LEU A 145 7.70 -1.06 -4.18
CA LEU A 145 7.14 -2.32 -4.63
C LEU A 145 7.14 -3.36 -3.50
N LEU A 146 8.25 -3.47 -2.78
CA LEU A 146 8.37 -4.37 -1.63
C LEU A 146 7.37 -3.98 -0.54
N CYS A 147 7.25 -2.69 -0.23
CA CYS A 147 6.29 -2.17 0.73
C CYS A 147 4.85 -2.52 0.33
N LYS A 148 4.46 -2.20 -0.91
CA LYS A 148 3.13 -2.46 -1.44
C LYS A 148 2.75 -3.94 -1.35
N LEU A 149 3.66 -4.83 -1.77
CA LEU A 149 3.40 -6.27 -1.80
C LEU A 149 3.34 -6.86 -0.39
N THR A 150 4.19 -6.38 0.53
CA THR A 150 4.19 -6.81 1.94
C THR A 150 2.90 -6.43 2.64
N LEU A 151 2.46 -5.17 2.51
CA LEU A 151 1.19 -4.71 3.09
C LEU A 151 0.00 -5.48 2.52
N LYS A 152 -0.01 -5.71 1.20
CA LYS A 152 -1.06 -6.49 0.53
C LYS A 152 -1.10 -7.93 1.03
N LEU A 153 0.06 -8.60 1.13
CA LEU A 153 0.18 -9.98 1.62
C LEU A 153 -0.30 -10.08 3.09
N SER A 154 0.21 -9.19 3.95
CA SER A 154 -0.15 -9.11 5.37
C SER A 154 -1.65 -8.93 5.57
N TYR A 155 -2.26 -8.02 4.81
CA TYR A 155 -3.70 -7.82 4.81
C TYR A 155 -4.48 -9.08 4.41
N LYS A 156 -4.05 -9.77 3.34
CA LYS A 156 -4.72 -10.98 2.85
C LYS A 156 -4.59 -12.17 3.80
N ILE A 157 -3.46 -12.30 4.49
CA ILE A 157 -3.27 -13.30 5.54
C ILE A 157 -4.20 -13.00 6.71
N ALA A 158 -4.22 -11.76 7.22
CA ALA A 158 -5.10 -11.39 8.32
C ALA A 158 -6.59 -11.60 7.97
N VAL A 159 -7.01 -11.22 6.75
CA VAL A 159 -8.37 -11.50 6.27
C VAL A 159 -8.66 -13.01 6.24
N SER A 160 -7.69 -13.83 5.84
CA SER A 160 -7.85 -15.29 5.81
C SER A 160 -7.99 -15.91 7.19
N VAL A 161 -7.22 -15.43 8.17
CA VAL A 161 -7.36 -15.85 9.58
C VAL A 161 -8.74 -15.45 10.13
N VAL A 162 -9.19 -14.23 9.83
CA VAL A 162 -10.44 -13.69 10.36
C VAL A 162 -11.66 -14.35 9.72
N ARG A 163 -11.73 -14.39 8.39
CA ARG A 163 -12.91 -14.82 7.63
C ARG A 163 -12.96 -16.31 7.31
N TYR A 164 -11.80 -16.93 7.12
CA TYR A 164 -11.70 -18.33 6.67
C TYR A 164 -11.06 -19.25 7.72
N ASN A 165 -10.82 -18.74 8.93
CA ASN A 165 -10.21 -19.49 10.04
C ASN A 165 -8.90 -20.16 9.65
N LEU A 166 -8.06 -19.50 8.84
CA LEU A 166 -6.71 -19.98 8.56
C LEU A 166 -5.98 -20.27 9.88
N THR A 167 -5.50 -21.49 10.02
CA THR A 167 -4.67 -21.93 11.15
C THR A 167 -3.23 -22.01 10.70
N ALA A 168 -2.34 -21.35 11.43
CA ALA A 168 -0.90 -21.42 11.24
C ALA A 168 -0.25 -21.78 12.58
N THR A 169 0.87 -22.50 12.50
CA THR A 169 1.60 -23.00 13.67
C THR A 169 2.64 -22.01 14.19
N GLY A 170 2.96 -20.96 13.43
CA GLY A 170 4.08 -20.05 13.70
C GLY A 170 5.41 -20.57 13.14
N GLU A 171 5.39 -21.78 12.57
CA GLU A 171 6.54 -22.35 11.88
C GLU A 171 6.65 -21.81 10.45
N PRO A 172 7.88 -21.59 9.95
CA PRO A 172 8.09 -21.03 8.62
C PRO A 172 7.49 -21.93 7.55
N VAL A 173 6.72 -21.33 6.64
CA VAL A 173 6.23 -22.01 5.45
C VAL A 173 7.19 -21.74 4.29
N ALA A 174 7.60 -22.81 3.61
CA ALA A 174 8.51 -22.72 2.46
C ALA A 174 8.01 -21.69 1.44
N PRO A 175 8.88 -20.79 0.93
CA PRO A 175 8.52 -19.68 0.04
C PRO A 175 8.25 -20.16 -1.40
N GLU A 176 7.33 -21.12 -1.54
CA GLU A 176 6.86 -21.65 -2.82
C GLU A 176 5.47 -21.12 -3.15
N TYR A 177 5.24 -20.74 -4.41
CA TYR A 177 3.97 -20.12 -4.79
C TYR A 177 2.73 -20.97 -4.44
N SER A 178 2.84 -22.29 -4.50
CA SER A 178 1.79 -23.25 -4.07
C SER A 178 1.24 -22.93 -2.68
N ASN A 179 2.11 -22.55 -1.75
CA ASN A 179 1.76 -22.21 -0.36
C ASN A 179 1.14 -20.81 -0.21
N TYR A 180 1.35 -19.92 -1.19
CA TYR A 180 0.97 -18.50 -1.14
C TYR A 180 -0.17 -18.12 -2.10
N ARG A 181 -0.57 -19.03 -3.00
CA ARG A 181 -1.54 -18.81 -4.08
C ARG A 181 -2.89 -18.25 -3.64
N HIS A 182 -3.27 -18.44 -2.37
CA HIS A 182 -4.52 -17.93 -1.80
C HIS A 182 -4.43 -16.47 -1.37
N PHE A 183 -3.22 -15.93 -1.17
CA PHE A 183 -3.00 -14.58 -0.64
C PHE A 183 -2.51 -13.61 -1.72
N ILE A 184 -1.72 -14.11 -2.68
CA ILE A 184 -1.00 -13.31 -3.67
C ILE A 184 -0.94 -14.09 -4.99
N ASN A 185 -0.95 -13.39 -6.13
CA ASN A 185 -0.87 -14.02 -7.44
C ASN A 185 0.58 -14.40 -7.79
N LYS A 186 0.77 -15.29 -8.77
CA LYS A 186 2.09 -15.83 -9.14
C LYS A 186 3.10 -14.75 -9.51
N ARG A 187 2.67 -13.72 -10.26
CA ARG A 187 3.54 -12.62 -10.69
C ARG A 187 4.00 -11.81 -9.49
N ASP A 188 3.05 -11.33 -8.69
CA ASP A 188 3.32 -10.53 -7.49
C ASP A 188 4.20 -11.30 -6.49
N PHE A 189 3.99 -12.61 -6.34
CA PHE A 189 4.82 -13.46 -5.47
C PHE A 189 6.26 -13.57 -5.97
N ALA A 190 6.45 -13.86 -7.26
CA ALA A 190 7.78 -13.91 -7.86
C ALA A 190 8.49 -12.55 -7.77
N THR A 191 7.74 -11.45 -8.00
CA THR A 191 8.24 -10.09 -7.82
C THR A 191 8.63 -9.80 -6.37
N LEU A 192 7.83 -10.22 -5.39
CA LEU A 192 8.14 -10.05 -3.97
C LEU A 192 9.48 -10.72 -3.63
N LEU A 193 9.67 -11.99 -3.99
CA LEU A 193 10.92 -12.71 -3.68
C LEU A 193 12.13 -12.09 -4.37
N ALA A 194 11.98 -11.75 -5.67
CA ALA A 194 13.04 -11.12 -6.44
C ALA A 194 13.45 -9.75 -5.87
N GLU A 195 12.48 -8.95 -5.40
CA GLU A 195 12.74 -7.67 -4.74
C GLU A 195 13.47 -7.87 -3.42
N ILE A 196 13.08 -8.84 -2.60
CA ILE A 196 13.78 -9.13 -1.33
C ILE A 196 15.22 -9.57 -1.62
N ASP A 197 15.46 -10.44 -2.62
CA ASP A 197 16.81 -10.82 -3.05
C ASP A 197 17.63 -9.62 -3.54
N ARG A 198 17.01 -8.75 -4.34
CA ARG A 198 17.64 -7.54 -4.87
C ARG A 198 18.06 -6.59 -3.75
N VAL A 199 17.17 -6.34 -2.79
CA VAL A 199 17.45 -5.48 -1.63
C VAL A 199 18.56 -6.07 -0.77
N ALA A 200 18.52 -7.37 -0.47
CA ALA A 200 19.53 -8.02 0.37
C ALA A 200 20.94 -7.96 -0.23
N LYS A 201 21.06 -8.00 -1.56
CA LYS A 201 22.34 -7.89 -2.27
C LYS A 201 22.87 -6.47 -2.35
N ASN A 202 21.98 -5.49 -2.54
CA ASN A 202 22.38 -4.11 -2.84
C ASN A 202 22.36 -3.18 -1.63
N ARG A 203 21.69 -3.54 -0.53
CA ARG A 203 21.57 -2.75 0.71
C ARG A 203 21.28 -1.27 0.44
N TYR A 204 20.10 -1.02 -0.12
CA TYR A 204 19.72 0.31 -0.60
C TYR A 204 19.74 1.35 0.50
N CYS A 205 20.61 2.33 0.35
CA CYS A 205 20.85 3.35 1.36
C CYS A 205 21.30 4.66 0.67
N PRO A 206 20.57 5.77 0.86
CA PRO A 206 19.37 5.92 1.67
C PRO A 206 18.09 5.45 0.93
N ILE A 207 17.06 5.02 1.65
CA ILE A 207 15.88 4.40 1.02
C ILE A 207 15.02 5.38 0.24
N ASN A 208 14.99 6.66 0.61
CA ASN A 208 14.18 7.69 -0.06
C ASN A 208 14.49 7.78 -1.57
N GLU A 209 15.73 7.54 -1.98
CA GLU A 209 16.13 7.51 -3.39
C GLU A 209 15.35 6.47 -4.20
N ASN A 210 15.02 5.30 -3.62
CA ASN A 210 14.20 4.28 -4.26
C ASN A 210 12.71 4.67 -4.37
N TRP A 211 12.25 5.56 -3.50
CA TRP A 211 10.85 5.97 -3.42
C TRP A 211 10.53 7.18 -4.30
N VAL A 212 11.55 7.99 -4.58
CA VAL A 212 11.45 9.19 -5.42
C VAL A 212 11.77 8.88 -6.88
N SER A 213 12.82 8.10 -7.15
CA SER A 213 13.22 7.68 -8.50
C SER A 213 12.29 6.66 -9.15
N ALA A 214 11.44 5.99 -8.35
CA ALA A 214 10.29 5.22 -8.83
C ALA A 214 9.28 6.18 -9.48
N SER A 215 9.60 6.52 -10.72
CA SER A 215 9.17 7.72 -11.43
C SER A 215 7.68 8.00 -11.43
N GLU A 216 7.40 9.30 -11.50
CA GLU A 216 6.15 9.97 -11.90
C GLU A 216 5.57 9.46 -13.23
N THR A 217 6.23 8.54 -13.94
CA THR A 217 5.74 7.95 -15.19
C THR A 217 4.66 6.89 -14.99
N THR A 218 4.57 6.28 -13.80
CA THR A 218 3.49 5.32 -13.48
C THR A 218 2.30 5.94 -12.74
N ASP A 219 2.47 7.14 -12.17
CA ASP A 219 1.46 7.80 -11.35
C ASP A 219 0.54 8.76 -12.11
N LYS A 220 0.78 9.03 -13.40
CA LYS A 220 -0.20 9.80 -14.19
C LYS A 220 -1.53 9.07 -14.34
N TYR A 221 -1.58 7.75 -14.12
CA TYR A 221 -2.79 6.96 -14.31
C TYR A 221 -2.89 5.85 -13.26
N SER A 222 -3.69 6.07 -12.22
CA SER A 222 -4.12 4.99 -11.33
C SER A 222 -5.44 4.40 -11.85
N TYR A 223 -5.41 3.15 -12.33
CA TYR A 223 -6.62 2.37 -12.60
C TYR A 223 -6.79 1.29 -11.54
N SER A 224 -8.04 1.01 -11.16
CA SER A 224 -8.40 -0.08 -10.25
C SER A 224 -9.66 -0.77 -10.75
N TYR A 225 -9.83 -2.04 -10.39
CA TYR A 225 -10.97 -2.88 -10.79
C TYR A 225 -11.80 -3.24 -9.56
N ARG A 226 -13.14 -3.11 -9.65
CA ARG A 226 -14.10 -3.47 -8.59
C ARG A 226 -15.32 -4.22 -9.16
N ASP A 227 -15.97 -5.02 -8.31
CA ASP A 227 -16.97 -6.04 -8.68
C ASP A 227 -18.36 -5.85 -8.03
N ASP A 228 -18.55 -4.78 -7.25
CA ASP A 228 -19.71 -4.55 -6.38
C ASP A 228 -20.36 -3.18 -6.67
N TYR A 229 -21.60 -3.18 -7.18
CA TYR A 229 -22.38 -1.95 -7.36
C TYR A 229 -23.90 -2.14 -7.21
N TYR A 230 -24.55 -1.19 -6.54
CA TYR A 230 -25.99 -0.90 -6.48
C TYR A 230 -26.17 0.64 -6.42
N GLY A 231 -26.87 1.29 -7.36
CA GLY A 231 -27.32 2.69 -7.17
C GLY A 231 -27.60 3.56 -8.40
N VAL A 232 -28.51 4.53 -8.19
CA VAL A 232 -29.32 5.47 -9.05
C VAL A 232 -28.50 6.44 -9.94
N PHE A 233 -29.12 7.28 -10.81
CA PHE A 233 -28.53 8.25 -11.79
C PHE A 233 -28.88 9.75 -11.53
N VAL A 234 -27.89 10.68 -11.51
CA VAL A 234 -28.10 12.16 -11.55
C VAL A 234 -27.20 12.84 -12.58
N ASP A 235 -27.69 13.98 -13.06
CA ASP A 235 -27.04 14.86 -14.03
C ASP A 235 -25.62 15.31 -13.64
N THR A 236 -24.82 15.49 -14.70
CA THR A 236 -23.36 15.66 -14.70
C THR A 236 -22.91 17.08 -14.28
N PRO A 237 -22.03 17.21 -13.26
CA PRO A 237 -21.29 18.45 -13.02
C PRO A 237 -20.02 18.54 -13.89
N GLU A 238 -19.54 19.76 -14.12
CA GLU A 238 -18.22 20.05 -14.73
C GLU A 238 -17.08 19.57 -13.81
N PHE A 239 -16.06 18.89 -14.37
CA PHE A 239 -14.91 18.37 -13.60
C PHE A 239 -13.64 19.17 -13.88
N LYS A 240 -12.82 19.39 -12.84
CA LYS A 240 -11.45 19.92 -12.97
C LYS A 240 -10.43 18.80 -12.80
N LEU A 241 -9.55 18.61 -13.79
CA LEU A 241 -8.46 17.63 -13.76
C LEU A 241 -7.39 17.98 -12.69
N PRO A 242 -6.70 16.98 -12.12
CA PRO A 242 -6.77 15.54 -12.45
C PRO A 242 -7.87 14.79 -11.68
N VAL A 243 -8.71 14.02 -12.38
CA VAL A 243 -9.68 13.08 -11.75
C VAL A 243 -9.20 11.62 -11.87
N PRO A 244 -9.29 10.80 -10.82
CA PRO A 244 -9.01 9.36 -10.91
C PRO A 244 -10.03 8.66 -11.83
N VAL A 245 -9.62 7.73 -12.69
CA VAL A 245 -10.55 6.97 -13.55
C VAL A 245 -10.64 5.50 -13.09
N VAL A 246 -11.85 4.98 -12.91
CA VAL A 246 -12.09 3.61 -12.42
C VAL A 246 -12.98 2.85 -13.40
N PHE A 247 -12.57 1.65 -13.80
CA PHE A 247 -13.31 0.81 -14.75
C PHE A 247 -14.05 -0.34 -14.04
N PHE A 248 -15.34 -0.53 -14.33
CA PHE A 248 -16.19 -1.57 -13.74
C PHE A 248 -16.63 -2.64 -14.75
N GLY A 249 -16.87 -3.87 -14.26
CA GLY A 249 -17.55 -4.94 -15.02
C GLY A 249 -16.70 -6.13 -15.48
N LEU A 250 -15.47 -6.33 -14.99
CA LEU A 250 -14.58 -7.41 -15.44
C LEU A 250 -14.92 -8.80 -14.88
N LYS A 251 -16.01 -9.43 -15.34
CA LYS A 251 -16.19 -10.89 -15.28
C LYS A 251 -16.46 -11.49 -16.66
N LYS A 252 -15.95 -12.70 -16.89
CA LYS A 252 -15.92 -13.41 -18.19
C LYS A 252 -17.31 -13.88 -18.69
N GLU A 253 -18.34 -13.84 -17.85
CA GLU A 253 -19.56 -14.67 -18.03
C GLU A 253 -20.88 -13.88 -18.20
N ARG A 254 -20.87 -12.55 -18.20
CA ARG A 254 -22.12 -11.76 -18.13
C ARG A 254 -22.18 -10.63 -19.15
N GLY A 255 -22.78 -10.90 -20.32
CA GLY A 255 -23.55 -9.84 -21.03
C GLY A 255 -24.85 -9.57 -20.27
N GLU A 256 -25.65 -8.53 -20.51
CA GLU A 256 -25.44 -7.19 -21.07
C GLU A 256 -26.04 -6.18 -20.06
N ASN A 257 -25.62 -4.91 -20.11
CA ASN A 257 -26.40 -3.79 -19.58
C ASN A 257 -26.44 -2.71 -20.67
N ILE A 258 -27.63 -2.29 -21.07
CA ILE A 258 -27.86 -1.18 -22.03
C ILE A 258 -28.12 0.11 -21.25
N LEU A 259 -27.55 1.23 -21.68
CA LEU A 259 -28.04 2.57 -21.33
C LEU A 259 -27.77 3.60 -22.44
N TYR A 260 -28.77 4.44 -22.70
CA TYR A 260 -28.83 5.46 -23.74
C TYR A 260 -28.45 6.85 -23.17
N CYS A 261 -27.72 7.68 -23.90
CA CYS A 261 -27.31 9.04 -23.50
C CYS A 261 -27.66 10.06 -24.61
N PRO A 262 -28.48 11.11 -24.36
CA PRO A 262 -28.99 11.99 -25.41
C PRO A 262 -28.05 13.12 -25.87
N ARG A 263 -26.92 13.36 -25.18
CA ARG A 263 -26.02 14.50 -25.46
C ARG A 263 -24.75 14.16 -26.26
N LEU A 264 -24.59 12.91 -26.69
CA LEU A 264 -23.43 12.45 -27.47
C LEU A 264 -23.91 11.52 -28.60
N PRO A 265 -24.43 12.06 -29.72
CA PRO A 265 -25.02 11.26 -30.80
C PRO A 265 -24.00 10.31 -31.44
N GLU A 266 -22.73 10.69 -31.42
CA GLU A 266 -21.60 9.97 -32.04
C GLU A 266 -21.13 8.77 -31.21
N LEU A 267 -21.54 8.72 -29.93
CA LEU A 267 -21.24 7.66 -28.98
C LEU A 267 -22.50 6.84 -28.60
N ALA A 268 -23.63 7.10 -29.27
CA ALA A 268 -24.85 6.33 -29.15
C ALA A 268 -24.61 4.90 -29.68
N GLY A 269 -24.27 4.00 -28.76
CA GLY A 269 -23.88 2.61 -29.03
C GLY A 269 -22.59 2.17 -28.34
N ILE A 270 -21.80 3.10 -27.79
CA ILE A 270 -20.45 2.84 -27.25
C ILE A 270 -20.37 3.03 -25.73
N VAL A 271 -21.31 3.76 -25.11
CA VAL A 271 -21.18 4.20 -23.71
C VAL A 271 -22.40 3.79 -22.88
N GLY A 272 -22.18 2.90 -21.89
CA GLY A 272 -23.10 2.70 -20.77
C GLY A 272 -22.87 3.78 -19.71
N ALA A 273 -23.96 4.36 -19.22
CA ALA A 273 -24.06 5.65 -18.53
C ALA A 273 -23.12 5.95 -17.34
N VAL A 274 -22.99 7.24 -17.08
CA VAL A 274 -22.11 7.91 -16.10
C VAL A 274 -22.89 8.38 -14.85
N ASN A 275 -22.32 8.06 -13.68
CA ASN A 275 -22.41 8.65 -12.32
C ASN A 275 -23.63 8.48 -11.36
N TYR A 276 -23.27 8.27 -10.07
CA TYR A 276 -23.81 9.04 -8.94
C TYR A 276 -22.77 9.40 -7.87
N ILE A 277 -23.10 10.52 -7.24
CA ILE A 277 -22.63 11.14 -6.01
C ILE A 277 -23.06 10.28 -4.80
N THR A 278 -22.33 10.29 -3.70
CA THR A 278 -22.90 9.87 -2.41
C THR A 278 -23.11 11.12 -1.57
N ASP A 279 -24.28 11.27 -0.97
CA ASP A 279 -24.72 12.39 -0.11
C ASP A 279 -23.89 12.58 1.18
N ASP A 280 -22.64 12.13 1.20
CA ASP A 280 -21.72 12.34 2.31
C ASP A 280 -20.87 13.58 1.99
N LEU A 281 -21.50 14.75 2.21
CA LEU A 281 -20.99 16.10 1.95
C LEU A 281 -19.74 16.50 2.79
N THR A 282 -18.92 15.55 3.25
CA THR A 282 -17.74 15.83 4.09
C THR A 282 -16.39 15.54 3.40
N TYR A 283 -16.36 15.38 2.08
CA TYR A 283 -15.13 15.07 1.31
C TYR A 283 -14.76 16.19 0.30
N TYR A 284 -14.63 17.43 0.76
CA TYR A 284 -14.53 18.59 -0.16
C TYR A 284 -13.16 18.93 -0.77
N ASP A 285 -12.09 18.17 -0.53
CA ASP A 285 -10.75 18.52 -1.08
C ASP A 285 -10.13 17.48 -2.02
N LYS A 286 -10.91 16.52 -2.54
CA LYS A 286 -10.41 15.54 -3.51
C LYS A 286 -11.24 15.49 -4.78
N PRO A 287 -10.60 15.42 -5.96
CA PRO A 287 -11.32 15.26 -7.21
C PRO A 287 -12.09 13.94 -7.20
N PHE A 288 -13.39 14.01 -7.51
CA PHE A 288 -14.24 12.83 -7.61
C PHE A 288 -13.71 11.88 -8.70
N PRO A 289 -13.62 10.57 -8.43
CA PRO A 289 -13.23 9.61 -9.45
C PRO A 289 -14.30 9.51 -10.55
N LEU A 290 -13.87 9.52 -11.80
CA LEU A 290 -14.69 9.22 -12.96
C LEU A 290 -14.83 7.70 -13.11
N TYR A 291 -16.07 7.22 -13.11
CA TYR A 291 -16.38 5.81 -13.27
C TYR A 291 -16.77 5.50 -14.72
N VAL A 292 -16.08 4.56 -15.37
CA VAL A 292 -16.31 4.18 -16.77
C VAL A 292 -16.67 2.70 -16.87
N GLY A 293 -17.92 2.41 -17.23
CA GLY A 293 -18.35 1.05 -17.58
C GLY A 293 -17.97 0.72 -19.03
N LEU A 294 -17.27 -0.40 -19.25
CA LEU A 294 -16.92 -0.85 -20.60
C LEU A 294 -17.67 -2.13 -20.96
N SER A 295 -18.29 -2.13 -22.14
CA SER A 295 -18.80 -3.36 -22.74
C SER A 295 -17.64 -4.35 -22.98
N PRO A 296 -17.91 -5.67 -22.98
CA PRO A 296 -16.87 -6.68 -23.13
C PRO A 296 -15.92 -6.46 -24.32
N ASP A 297 -16.45 -6.03 -25.46
CA ASP A 297 -15.70 -5.85 -26.70
C ASP A 297 -14.77 -4.64 -26.69
N LEU A 298 -15.02 -3.69 -25.78
CA LEU A 298 -14.26 -2.44 -25.62
C LEU A 298 -13.17 -2.53 -24.54
N ARG A 299 -12.98 -3.70 -23.92
CA ARG A 299 -11.98 -3.92 -22.86
C ARG A 299 -10.57 -4.22 -23.36
N LYS A 300 -10.30 -3.98 -24.64
CA LYS A 300 -8.97 -4.18 -25.21
C LYS A 300 -8.03 -3.03 -24.79
N PRO A 301 -6.76 -3.29 -24.47
CA PRO A 301 -5.83 -2.26 -23.99
C PRO A 301 -5.74 -1.03 -24.90
N ASP A 302 -5.74 -1.23 -26.21
CA ASP A 302 -5.71 -0.17 -27.22
C ASP A 302 -6.98 0.69 -27.24
N VAL A 303 -8.14 0.11 -26.90
CA VAL A 303 -9.41 0.82 -26.78
C VAL A 303 -9.47 1.62 -25.48
N VAL A 304 -9.01 1.03 -24.37
CA VAL A 304 -8.91 1.73 -23.07
C VAL A 304 -8.01 2.96 -23.18
N VAL A 305 -6.87 2.84 -23.87
CA VAL A 305 -5.96 3.97 -24.13
C VAL A 305 -6.67 5.07 -24.92
N LYS A 306 -7.39 4.72 -26.00
CA LYS A 306 -8.15 5.70 -26.79
C LYS A 306 -9.24 6.41 -25.99
N ILE A 307 -9.91 5.70 -25.08
CA ILE A 307 -10.92 6.29 -24.19
C ILE A 307 -10.26 7.27 -23.21
N LEU A 308 -9.12 6.90 -22.64
CA LEU A 308 -8.36 7.79 -21.77
C LEU A 308 -7.86 9.04 -22.52
N ASP A 309 -7.34 8.88 -23.74
CA ASP A 309 -6.92 9.99 -24.59
C ASP A 309 -8.08 10.94 -24.91
N TYR A 310 -9.26 10.41 -25.20
CA TYR A 310 -10.46 11.20 -25.46
C TYR A 310 -10.89 12.00 -24.22
N VAL A 311 -11.03 11.34 -23.06
CA VAL A 311 -11.39 12.02 -21.79
C VAL A 311 -10.37 13.11 -21.46
N CYS A 312 -9.08 12.84 -21.63
CA CYS A 312 -8.02 13.80 -21.37
C CYS A 312 -8.00 14.99 -22.35
N ASN A 313 -8.49 14.83 -23.58
CA ASN A 313 -8.49 15.92 -24.57
C ASN A 313 -9.75 16.77 -24.53
N HIS A 314 -10.87 16.19 -24.09
CA HIS A 314 -12.17 16.88 -24.05
C HIS A 314 -12.42 17.65 -22.75
N TYR A 315 -11.74 17.29 -21.65
CA TYR A 315 -11.90 17.91 -20.32
C TYR A 315 -10.65 18.69 -19.87
N LYS A 316 -9.85 19.18 -20.82
CA LYS A 316 -8.80 20.20 -20.60
C LYS A 316 -9.43 21.56 -20.39
#